data_AF-A0A3M0ZR72-F1
#
_entry.id   AF-A0A3M0ZR72-F1
#
_cell.length_a   1.000
_cell.length_b   1.000
_cell.length_c   1.000
_cell.angle_alpha   90.00
_cell.angle_beta   90.00
_cell.angle_gamma   90.00
#
_symmetry.space_group_name_H-M   'P 1'
#
loop_
_entity.id
_entity.type
_entity.pdbx_description
1 polymer ?
#
loop_
_entity_poly.entity_id
_entity_poly.type
_entity_poly.pdbx_seq_one_letter_code
_entity_poly.pdbx_strand_id
1 'polypeptide(L)'
;MKCNKDQIIDYLYEELSPQEKAQFEEHLSTCGSCQREVQALTSARNILKALPEEKSNIQIIFEEARVSRFQSAFAWIKQSWPGRILAGFALGLASILVFLALLNFEFTYSEGNFKVRMSLVPRSEKSKEMQGETKTDDWNSPVTHKEFVTWQQESLKLVQQMIQASEQRQREAFNSTLTQVARELESRRLQDLRQVERGLEWFQLSNENRFRQTNKILNNLLMVTQNSETPPFRIKK
;
A
#
# COMPACT_ATOMS: atom_id res chain seq x y z
N MET A 1 34.06 0.60 -39.15
CA MET A 1 33.28 0.05 -38.01
C MET A 1 32.05 -0.68 -38.54
N LYS A 2 31.51 -1.63 -37.78
CA LYS A 2 30.21 -2.26 -38.07
C LYS A 2 29.11 -1.31 -37.57
N CYS A 3 27.99 -1.14 -38.30
CA CYS A 3 26.83 -0.41 -37.76
C CYS A 3 26.34 -1.16 -36.51
N ASN A 4 26.60 -0.59 -35.33
CA ASN A 4 26.09 -1.09 -34.05
C ASN A 4 25.02 -0.11 -33.55
N LYS A 5 23.86 -0.65 -33.17
CA LYS A 5 22.73 0.14 -32.64
C LYS A 5 23.02 0.73 -31.27
N ASP A 6 23.83 0.05 -30.46
CA ASP A 6 24.17 0.53 -29.12
C ASP A 6 24.94 1.86 -29.20
N GLN A 7 25.86 1.99 -30.16
CA GLN A 7 26.62 3.22 -30.39
C GLN A 7 25.73 4.40 -30.84
N ILE A 8 24.60 4.14 -31.50
CA ILE A 8 23.62 5.19 -31.85
C ILE A 8 22.97 5.75 -30.57
N ILE A 9 22.63 4.86 -29.62
CA ILE A 9 22.03 5.25 -28.34
C ILE A 9 23.06 6.03 -27.53
N ASP A 10 24.27 5.49 -27.38
CA ASP A 10 25.36 6.14 -26.64
C ASP A 10 25.70 7.51 -27.23
N TYR A 11 25.67 7.65 -28.56
CA TYR A 11 25.85 8.94 -29.24
C TYR A 11 24.73 9.95 -28.91
N LEU A 12 23.46 9.51 -28.89
CA LEU A 12 22.30 10.38 -28.62
C LEU A 12 22.21 10.84 -27.16
N TYR A 13 22.73 10.04 -26.24
CA TYR A 13 22.81 10.35 -24.81
C TYR A 13 24.15 10.95 -24.37
N GLU A 14 25.07 11.20 -25.32
CA GLU A 14 26.40 11.79 -25.08
C GLU A 14 27.30 10.93 -24.15
N GLU A 15 27.13 9.61 -24.20
CA GLU A 15 27.88 8.63 -23.38
C GLU A 15 29.18 8.14 -24.04
N LEU A 16 29.38 8.45 -25.33
CA LEU A 16 30.61 8.12 -26.05
C LEU A 16 31.79 9.00 -25.62
N SER A 17 32.99 8.40 -25.51
CA SER A 17 34.21 9.18 -25.32
C SER A 17 34.51 10.08 -26.53
N PRO A 18 35.30 11.16 -26.37
CA PRO A 18 35.60 12.08 -27.49
C PRO A 18 36.23 11.39 -28.70
N GLN A 19 37.02 10.34 -28.48
CA GLN A 19 37.67 9.57 -29.52
C GLN A 19 36.67 8.67 -30.27
N GLU A 20 35.77 8.00 -29.54
CA GLU A 20 34.73 7.15 -30.12
C GLU A 20 33.69 7.98 -30.87
N LYS A 21 33.35 9.18 -30.36
CA LYS A 21 32.46 10.12 -31.03
C LYS A 21 33.01 10.54 -32.40
N ALA A 22 34.29 10.90 -32.49
CA ALA A 22 34.91 11.27 -33.77
C ALA A 22 34.90 10.11 -34.78
N GLN A 23 35.22 8.89 -34.35
CA GLN A 23 35.16 7.69 -35.19
C GLN A 23 33.73 7.38 -35.65
N PHE A 24 32.74 7.60 -34.78
CA PHE A 24 31.34 7.41 -35.09
C PHE A 24 30.82 8.48 -36.07
N GLU A 25 31.22 9.74 -35.92
CA GLU A 25 30.88 10.83 -36.86
C GLU A 25 31.49 10.59 -38.26
N GLU A 26 32.72 10.08 -38.32
CA GLU A 26 33.32 9.62 -39.58
C GLU A 26 32.50 8.47 -40.20
N HIS A 27 32.02 7.52 -39.40
CA HIS A 27 31.13 6.46 -39.86
C HIS A 27 29.77 7.00 -40.35
N LEU A 28 29.18 8.00 -39.68
CA LEU A 28 27.93 8.63 -40.11
C LEU A 28 28.07 9.34 -41.46
N SER A 29 29.25 9.86 -41.79
CA SER A 29 29.51 10.49 -43.09
C SER A 29 29.54 9.49 -44.26
N THR A 30 29.80 8.21 -43.97
CA THR A 30 29.94 7.15 -44.99
C THR A 30 28.73 6.21 -45.04
N CYS A 31 27.90 6.18 -44.01
CA CYS A 31 26.81 5.20 -43.87
C CYS A 31 25.41 5.83 -43.78
N GLY A 32 24.70 5.85 -44.92
CA GLY A 32 23.36 6.43 -45.00
C GLY A 32 22.24 5.68 -44.26
N SER A 33 22.44 4.42 -43.86
CA SER A 33 21.48 3.72 -42.99
C SER A 33 21.58 4.19 -41.54
N CYS A 34 22.81 4.27 -41.01
CA CYS A 34 23.07 4.74 -39.65
C CYS A 34 22.68 6.24 -39.52
N GLN A 35 22.89 7.07 -40.56
CA GLN A 35 22.43 8.47 -40.58
C GLN A 35 20.90 8.60 -40.45
N ARG A 36 20.13 7.78 -41.18
CA ARG A 36 18.66 7.79 -41.14
C ARG A 36 18.13 7.38 -39.76
N GLU A 37 18.76 6.40 -39.12
CA GLU A 37 18.37 5.91 -37.80
C GLU A 37 18.60 6.97 -36.71
N VAL A 38 19.77 7.65 -36.73
CA VAL A 38 20.06 8.79 -35.84
C VAL A 38 19.04 9.92 -36.04
N GLN A 39 18.71 10.25 -37.30
CA GLN A 39 17.74 11.29 -37.61
C GLN A 39 16.34 10.93 -37.09
N ALA A 40 15.88 9.70 -37.29
CA ALA A 40 14.58 9.23 -36.82
C ALA A 40 14.45 9.31 -35.28
N LEU A 41 15.48 8.88 -34.55
CA LEU A 41 15.49 8.92 -33.08
C LEU A 41 15.57 10.36 -32.56
N THR A 42 16.34 11.22 -33.21
CA THR A 42 16.41 12.65 -32.87
C THR A 42 15.05 13.34 -33.06
N SER A 43 14.34 13.04 -34.16
CA SER A 43 12.99 13.54 -34.39
C SER A 43 12.00 13.07 -33.32
N ALA A 44 12.04 11.79 -32.94
CA ALA A 44 11.20 11.25 -31.86
C ALA A 44 11.46 11.96 -30.52
N ARG A 45 12.74 12.17 -30.16
CA ARG A 45 13.13 12.91 -28.95
C ARG A 45 12.60 14.35 -28.95
N ASN A 46 12.63 15.02 -30.09
CA ASN A 46 12.12 16.38 -30.21
C ASN A 46 10.59 16.46 -30.05
N ILE A 47 9.85 15.46 -30.57
CA ILE A 47 8.40 15.35 -30.36
C ILE A 47 8.10 15.14 -28.87
N LEU A 48 8.83 14.23 -28.21
CA LEU A 48 8.65 13.97 -26.78
C LEU A 48 8.97 15.20 -25.91
N LYS A 49 10.01 15.96 -26.24
CA LYS A 49 10.33 17.22 -25.56
C LYS A 49 9.28 18.31 -25.77
N ALA A 50 8.53 18.28 -26.87
CA ALA A 50 7.48 19.24 -27.15
C ALA A 50 6.17 18.92 -26.41
N LEU A 51 6.05 17.74 -25.80
CA LEU A 51 4.91 17.42 -24.96
C LEU A 51 4.94 18.28 -23.70
N PRO A 52 3.80 18.90 -23.31
CA PRO A 52 3.73 19.64 -22.07
C PRO A 52 4.02 18.69 -20.90
N GLU A 53 4.92 19.09 -20.01
CA GLU A 53 5.13 18.38 -18.75
C GLU A 53 3.86 18.50 -17.90
N GLU A 54 3.04 17.45 -17.91
CA GLU A 54 1.92 17.33 -17.01
C GLU A 54 2.47 17.12 -15.60
N LYS A 55 2.51 18.20 -14.81
CA LYS A 55 2.79 18.13 -13.38
C LYS A 55 1.69 17.29 -12.74
N SER A 56 1.94 16.00 -12.61
CA SER A 56 1.09 15.11 -11.86
C SER A 56 1.01 15.66 -10.44
N ASN A 57 -0.13 16.25 -10.08
CA ASN A 57 -0.43 16.66 -8.71
C ASN A 57 -0.75 15.41 -7.88
N ILE A 58 0.17 14.46 -7.88
CA ILE A 58 0.14 13.33 -6.97
C ILE A 58 0.54 13.95 -5.64
N GLN A 59 -0.48 14.39 -4.91
CA GLN A 59 -0.37 14.58 -3.48
C GLN A 59 -0.07 13.20 -2.93
N ILE A 60 1.21 12.89 -2.78
CA ILE A 60 1.67 11.72 -2.06
C ILE A 60 1.25 11.99 -0.62
N ILE A 61 0.03 11.56 -0.28
CA ILE A 61 -0.43 11.50 1.09
C ILE A 61 0.38 10.36 1.69
N PHE A 62 1.49 10.74 2.33
CA PHE A 62 2.20 9.85 3.23
C PHE A 62 1.26 9.60 4.40
N GLU A 63 0.46 8.54 4.28
CA GLU A 63 -0.28 8.01 5.41
C GLU A 63 0.76 7.45 6.36
N GLU A 64 1.10 8.24 7.37
CA GLU A 64 1.94 7.82 8.49
C GLU A 64 1.27 6.60 9.12
N ALA A 65 1.75 5.42 8.74
CA ALA A 65 1.31 4.17 9.31
C ALA A 65 1.39 4.33 10.83
N ARG A 66 0.25 4.21 11.53
CA ARG A 66 0.20 4.23 12.99
C ARG A 66 1.08 3.11 13.50
N VAL A 67 2.34 3.44 13.81
CA VAL A 67 3.22 2.55 14.54
C VAL A 67 2.57 2.30 15.89
N SER A 68 2.28 1.03 16.15
CA SER A 68 1.75 0.60 17.44
C SER A 68 2.65 1.13 18.54
N ARG A 69 2.10 1.74 19.59
CA ARG A 69 2.85 2.30 20.73
C ARG A 69 3.82 1.29 21.36
N PHE A 70 3.56 -0.01 21.16
CA PHE A 70 4.43 -1.09 21.58
C PHE A 70 5.72 -1.22 20.75
N GLN A 71 5.69 -0.88 19.46
CA GLN A 71 6.87 -0.92 18.57
C GLN A 71 7.81 0.26 18.81
N SER A 72 7.31 1.44 19.15
CA SER A 72 8.17 2.60 19.48
C SER A 72 8.91 2.42 20.82
N ALA A 73 8.26 1.78 21.82
CA ALA A 73 8.91 1.43 23.08
C ALA A 73 10.09 0.45 22.89
N PHE A 74 9.94 -0.52 21.98
CA PHE A 74 10.99 -1.49 21.67
C PHE A 74 12.12 -0.92 20.79
N ALA A 75 11.83 0.09 19.96
CA ALA A 75 12.82 0.75 19.11
C ALA A 75 13.85 1.55 19.93
N TRP A 76 13.42 2.25 20.99
CA TRP A 76 14.31 2.94 21.93
C TRP A 76 15.31 1.97 22.58
N ILE A 77 14.84 0.79 23.00
CA ILE A 77 15.68 -0.24 23.65
C ILE A 77 16.82 -0.74 22.73
N LYS A 78 16.63 -0.71 21.39
CA LYS A 78 17.65 -1.13 20.42
C LYS A 78 18.67 -0.05 20.08
N GLN A 79 18.32 1.24 20.16
CA GLN A 79 19.13 2.33 19.60
C GLN A 79 20.19 2.90 20.56
N SER A 80 20.05 2.72 21.88
CA SER A 80 20.96 3.34 22.86
C SER A 80 21.73 2.31 23.70
N TRP A 81 23.07 2.43 23.74
CA TRP A 81 23.98 1.61 24.57
C TRP A 81 23.55 1.49 26.06
N PRO A 82 23.04 2.55 26.74
CA PRO A 82 22.55 2.40 28.12
C PRO A 82 21.19 1.66 28.23
N GLY A 83 20.39 1.62 27.15
CA GLY A 83 19.11 0.90 27.14
C GLY A 83 19.27 -0.62 27.16
N ARG A 84 20.37 -1.13 26.59
CA ARG A 84 20.68 -2.57 26.57
C ARG A 84 21.05 -3.12 27.95
N ILE A 85 21.72 -2.31 28.79
CA ILE A 85 22.11 -2.69 30.15
C ILE A 85 20.87 -2.72 31.05
N LEU A 86 20.04 -1.67 31.02
CA LEU A 86 18.81 -1.60 31.83
C LEU A 86 17.78 -2.65 31.40
N ALA A 87 17.61 -2.90 30.10
CA ALA A 87 16.74 -3.97 29.62
C ALA A 87 17.26 -5.37 30.01
N GLY A 88 18.59 -5.56 30.05
CA GLY A 88 19.21 -6.80 30.53
C GLY A 88 18.94 -7.07 32.01
N PHE A 89 19.08 -6.06 32.87
CA PHE A 89 18.74 -6.18 34.30
C PHE A 89 17.25 -6.43 34.52
N ALA A 90 16.37 -5.73 33.79
CA ALA A 90 14.93 -5.92 33.91
C ALA A 90 14.49 -7.33 33.46
N LEU A 91 15.05 -7.83 32.35
CA LEU A 91 14.79 -9.20 31.89
C LEU A 91 15.37 -10.25 32.83
N GLY A 92 16.54 -10.01 33.43
CA GLY A 92 17.13 -10.90 34.43
C GLY A 92 16.31 -10.97 35.73
N LEU A 93 15.88 -9.83 36.25
CA LEU A 93 15.01 -9.78 37.43
C LEU A 93 13.64 -10.41 37.14
N ALA A 94 13.06 -10.14 35.98
CA ALA A 94 11.79 -10.75 35.57
C ALA A 94 11.90 -12.26 35.39
N SER A 95 12.98 -12.78 34.79
CA SER A 95 13.18 -14.22 34.65
C SER A 95 13.41 -14.90 36.00
N ILE A 96 14.16 -14.27 36.91
CA ILE A 96 14.36 -14.76 38.29
C ILE A 96 13.02 -14.77 39.06
N LEU A 97 12.22 -13.71 38.96
CA LEU A 97 10.90 -13.64 39.60
C LEU A 97 9.93 -14.67 39.02
N VAL A 98 9.92 -14.84 37.70
CA VAL A 98 9.11 -15.87 37.03
C VAL A 98 9.58 -17.27 37.44
N PHE A 99 10.89 -17.50 37.57
CA PHE A 99 11.46 -18.77 38.02
C PHE A 99 11.11 -19.06 39.49
N LEU A 100 11.17 -18.06 40.37
CA LEU A 100 10.73 -18.16 41.76
C LEU A 100 9.22 -18.36 41.90
N ALA A 101 8.42 -17.71 41.04
CA ALA A 101 6.98 -17.91 40.98
C ALA A 101 6.62 -19.33 40.47
N LEU A 102 7.36 -19.85 39.49
CA LEU A 102 7.25 -21.24 39.03
C LEU A 102 7.60 -22.26 40.13
N LEU A 103 8.49 -21.89 41.05
CA LEU A 103 8.91 -22.74 42.17
C LEU A 103 8.03 -22.60 43.43
N ASN A 104 7.06 -21.68 43.43
CA ASN A 104 6.16 -21.39 44.54
C ASN A 104 6.90 -21.32 45.90
N PHE A 105 7.94 -20.48 45.96
CA PHE A 105 8.85 -20.37 47.10
C PHE A 105 8.16 -19.68 48.29
N GLU A 106 7.91 -20.43 49.36
CA GLU A 106 7.28 -19.91 50.59
C GLU A 106 8.33 -19.78 51.70
N PHE A 107 8.51 -18.55 52.19
CA PHE A 107 9.49 -18.20 53.21
C PHE A 107 8.78 -17.80 54.51
N THR A 108 8.81 -18.69 55.52
CA THR A 108 8.20 -18.41 56.84
C THR A 108 9.25 -18.46 57.94
N TYR A 109 9.33 -17.40 58.74
CA TYR A 109 10.22 -17.28 59.89
C TYR A 109 9.39 -17.25 61.18
N SER A 110 9.41 -18.34 61.96
CA SER A 110 8.76 -18.40 63.27
C SER A 110 9.65 -19.10 64.29
N GLU A 111 9.95 -18.40 65.39
CA GLU A 111 10.55 -18.95 66.62
C GLU A 111 11.85 -19.75 66.41
N GLY A 112 12.84 -19.13 65.76
CA GLY A 112 14.22 -19.63 65.73
C GLY A 112 14.47 -20.84 64.83
N ASN A 113 13.47 -21.31 64.08
CA ASN A 113 13.64 -22.42 63.14
C ASN A 113 13.43 -21.94 61.69
N PHE A 114 14.39 -22.29 60.83
CA PHE A 114 14.37 -21.98 59.41
C PHE A 114 13.67 -23.10 58.62
N LYS A 115 12.52 -22.80 58.01
CA LYS A 115 11.81 -23.75 57.13
C LYS A 115 11.69 -23.14 55.73
N VAL A 116 12.51 -23.64 54.82
CA VAL A 116 12.36 -23.37 53.39
C VAL A 116 11.65 -24.56 52.77
N ARG A 117 10.51 -24.30 52.12
CA ARG A 117 9.78 -25.31 51.34
C ARG A 117 9.72 -24.84 49.89
N MET A 118 10.17 -25.69 49.00
CA MET A 118 10.05 -25.52 47.55
C MET A 118 9.11 -26.61 47.07
N SER A 119 7.94 -26.24 46.55
CA SER A 119 6.92 -27.21 46.12
C SER A 119 6.52 -26.92 44.68
N LEU A 120 6.97 -27.75 43.73
CA LEU A 120 6.60 -27.65 42.31
C LEU A 120 5.18 -28.16 42.02
N VAL A 121 4.47 -28.66 43.04
CA VAL A 121 3.07 -29.09 42.93
C VAL A 121 2.29 -28.41 44.05
N PRO A 122 1.22 -27.64 43.76
CA PRO A 122 0.36 -27.11 44.80
C PRO A 122 -0.38 -28.27 45.45
N ARG A 123 0.05 -28.67 46.66
CA ARG A 123 -0.70 -29.61 47.48
C ARG A 123 -1.91 -28.84 48.02
N SER A 124 -3.02 -28.95 47.29
CA SER A 124 -4.35 -28.51 47.72
C SER A 124 -4.59 -28.99 49.16
N GLU A 125 -4.71 -28.05 50.10
CA GLU A 125 -5.06 -28.31 51.50
C GLU A 125 -6.52 -28.76 51.69
N LYS A 126 -7.25 -29.08 50.61
CA LYS A 126 -8.60 -29.69 50.69
C LYS A 126 -8.53 -31.22 50.81
N SER A 127 -7.83 -31.72 51.83
CA SER A 127 -7.88 -33.16 52.16
C SER A 127 -7.82 -33.42 53.66
N LYS A 128 -8.66 -32.71 54.42
CA LYS A 128 -9.08 -33.11 55.77
C LYS A 128 -10.60 -33.04 55.88
N GLU A 129 -11.29 -33.69 54.96
CA GLU A 129 -12.58 -34.30 55.23
C GLU A 129 -12.95 -35.19 54.04
N MET A 130 -13.54 -36.34 54.36
CA MET A 130 -14.10 -37.33 53.43
C MET A 130 -13.11 -38.42 52.94
N GLN A 131 -12.92 -39.39 53.84
CA GLN A 131 -12.69 -40.79 53.51
C GLN A 131 -13.76 -41.29 52.52
N GLY A 132 -13.32 -41.95 51.45
CA GLY A 132 -14.18 -42.69 50.52
C GLY A 132 -13.64 -42.69 49.09
N GLU A 133 -12.89 -43.74 48.74
CA GLU A 133 -12.49 -44.14 47.38
C GLU A 133 -11.62 -43.17 46.56
N THR A 134 -10.32 -43.28 46.81
CA THR A 134 -9.24 -42.80 45.95
C THR A 134 -9.21 -43.58 44.63
N LYS A 135 -9.81 -43.03 43.57
CA LYS A 135 -9.39 -43.35 42.20
C LYS A 135 -8.07 -42.60 41.98
N THR A 136 -6.97 -43.31 42.12
CA THR A 136 -5.63 -42.81 41.82
C THR A 136 -5.56 -42.49 40.33
N ASP A 137 -5.40 -41.21 39.97
CA ASP A 137 -5.03 -40.81 38.60
C ASP A 137 -3.59 -41.29 38.34
N ASP A 138 -3.51 -42.55 37.93
CA ASP A 138 -2.31 -43.22 37.45
C ASP A 138 -2.07 -42.80 36.00
N TRP A 139 -1.00 -42.04 35.76
CA TRP A 139 -0.54 -41.67 34.41
C TRP A 139 -0.13 -42.89 33.56
N ASN A 140 -0.03 -44.09 34.16
CA ASN A 140 0.18 -45.37 33.49
C ASN A 140 -1.10 -46.19 33.26
N SER A 141 -2.29 -45.66 33.58
CA SER A 141 -3.53 -46.35 33.23
C SER A 141 -3.75 -46.29 31.71
N PRO A 142 -3.99 -47.43 31.03
CA PRO A 142 -4.27 -47.42 29.61
C PRO A 142 -5.55 -46.63 29.39
N VAL A 143 -5.46 -45.55 28.61
CA VAL A 143 -6.62 -44.73 28.20
C VAL A 143 -7.69 -45.70 27.72
N THR A 144 -8.81 -45.75 28.45
CA THR A 144 -9.84 -46.71 28.12
C THR A 144 -10.45 -46.26 26.79
N HIS A 145 -10.72 -47.18 25.86
CA HIS A 145 -11.30 -46.85 24.54
C HIS A 145 -12.51 -45.89 24.64
N LYS A 146 -13.28 -45.99 25.72
CA LYS A 146 -14.40 -45.09 26.03
C LYS A 146 -13.98 -43.63 26.23
N GLU A 147 -12.88 -43.37 26.93
CA GLU A 147 -12.36 -42.01 27.22
C GLU A 147 -11.80 -41.36 25.95
N PHE A 148 -11.14 -42.13 25.10
CA PHE A 148 -10.66 -41.65 23.80
C PHE A 148 -11.82 -41.26 22.88
N VAL A 149 -12.86 -42.10 22.80
CA VAL A 149 -14.05 -41.80 21.99
C VAL A 149 -14.79 -40.57 22.50
N THR A 150 -14.92 -40.38 23.82
CA THR A 150 -15.53 -39.16 24.37
C THR A 150 -14.70 -37.92 24.06
N TRP A 151 -13.38 -37.98 24.18
CA TRP A 151 -12.49 -36.87 23.84
C TRP A 151 -12.56 -36.51 22.34
N GLN A 152 -12.64 -37.52 21.47
CA GLN A 152 -12.83 -37.31 20.03
C GLN A 152 -14.16 -36.61 19.73
N GLN A 153 -15.25 -37.01 20.39
CA GLN A 153 -16.57 -36.38 20.24
C GLN A 153 -16.57 -34.92 20.72
N GLU A 154 -15.90 -34.63 21.84
CA GLU A 154 -15.75 -33.26 22.35
C GLU A 154 -14.93 -32.39 21.40
N SER A 155 -13.84 -32.93 20.87
CA SER A 155 -12.99 -32.22 19.90
C SER A 155 -13.76 -31.88 18.63
N LEU A 156 -14.56 -32.82 18.10
CA LEU A 156 -15.40 -32.58 16.94
C LEU A 156 -16.44 -31.49 17.20
N LYS A 157 -17.06 -31.50 18.39
CA LYS A 157 -18.03 -30.47 18.80
C LYS A 157 -17.37 -29.09 18.87
N LEU A 158 -16.16 -29.00 19.42
CA LEU A 158 -15.40 -27.74 19.47
C LEU A 158 -15.06 -27.22 18.07
N VAL A 159 -14.57 -28.09 17.17
CA VAL A 159 -14.25 -27.71 15.79
C VAL A 159 -15.51 -27.23 15.07
N GLN A 160 -16.64 -27.92 15.23
CA GLN A 160 -17.92 -27.51 14.64
C GLN A 160 -18.36 -26.13 15.13
N GLN A 161 -18.22 -25.86 16.44
CA GLN A 161 -18.52 -24.54 17.00
C GLN A 161 -17.60 -23.45 16.44
N MET A 162 -16.30 -23.74 16.29
CA MET A 162 -15.36 -22.79 15.69
C MET A 162 -15.68 -22.51 14.23
N ILE A 163 -16.05 -23.54 13.44
CA ILE A 163 -16.46 -23.37 12.05
C ILE A 163 -17.70 -22.48 11.97
N GLN A 164 -18.74 -22.77 12.76
CA GLN A 164 -19.96 -21.96 12.80
C GLN A 164 -19.68 -20.50 13.19
N ALA A 165 -18.83 -20.29 14.22
CA ALA A 165 -18.42 -18.94 14.63
C ALA A 165 -17.56 -18.24 13.55
N SER A 166 -16.83 -18.98 12.73
CA SER A 166 -16.06 -18.42 11.60
C SER A 166 -16.96 -18.05 10.42
N GLU A 167 -17.94 -18.89 10.08
CA GLU A 167 -18.91 -18.62 9.01
C GLU A 167 -19.77 -17.40 9.35
N GLN A 168 -20.18 -17.27 10.61
CA GLN A 168 -20.94 -16.10 11.05
C GLN A 168 -20.13 -14.81 10.88
N ARG A 169 -18.87 -14.79 11.32
CA ARG A 169 -17.97 -13.64 11.12
C ARG A 169 -17.72 -13.34 9.63
N GLN A 170 -17.59 -14.38 8.80
CA GLN A 170 -17.44 -14.21 7.35
C GLN A 170 -18.70 -13.60 6.73
N ARG A 171 -19.91 -14.03 7.13
CA ARG A 171 -21.17 -13.47 6.63
C ARG A 171 -21.34 -12.00 7.03
N GLU A 172 -21.01 -11.65 8.27
CA GLU A 172 -21.06 -10.26 8.75
C GLU A 172 -20.07 -9.37 7.99
N ALA A 173 -18.83 -9.84 7.79
CA ALA A 173 -17.83 -9.12 6.99
C ALA A 173 -18.23 -9.01 5.50
N PHE A 174 -18.86 -10.04 4.94
CA PHE A 174 -19.34 -10.02 3.56
C PHE A 174 -20.49 -9.00 3.38
N ASN A 175 -21.45 -8.97 4.31
CA ASN A 175 -22.55 -8.02 4.24
C ASN A 175 -22.07 -6.57 4.41
N SER A 176 -21.08 -6.32 5.28
CA SER A 176 -20.52 -4.98 5.47
C SER A 176 -19.75 -4.52 4.23
N THR A 177 -18.97 -5.41 3.61
CA THR A 177 -18.25 -5.09 2.36
C THR A 177 -19.20 -4.82 1.20
N LEU A 178 -20.25 -5.63 1.01
CA LEU A 178 -21.28 -5.35 0.00
C LEU A 178 -21.93 -3.98 0.19
N THR A 179 -22.24 -3.61 1.43
CA THR A 179 -22.83 -2.30 1.75
C THR A 179 -21.87 -1.16 1.41
N GLN A 180 -20.58 -1.33 1.67
CA GLN A 180 -19.56 -0.35 1.34
C GLN A 180 -19.41 -0.19 -0.18
N VAL A 181 -19.35 -1.31 -0.93
CA VAL A 181 -19.27 -1.29 -2.40
C VAL A 181 -20.49 -0.61 -3.00
N ALA A 182 -21.70 -0.90 -2.51
CA ALA A 182 -22.92 -0.26 -2.99
C ALA A 182 -22.88 1.27 -2.79
N ARG A 183 -22.41 1.74 -1.64
CA ARG A 183 -22.25 3.18 -1.36
C ARG A 183 -21.20 3.83 -2.26
N GLU A 184 -20.07 3.18 -2.49
CA GLU A 184 -19.03 3.70 -3.38
C GLU A 184 -19.54 3.83 -4.82
N LEU A 185 -20.26 2.81 -5.31
CA LEU A 185 -20.80 2.81 -6.66
C LEU A 185 -21.83 3.93 -6.87
N GLU A 186 -22.68 4.18 -5.87
CA GLU A 186 -23.62 5.32 -5.90
C GLU A 186 -22.87 6.66 -5.90
N SER A 187 -21.83 6.80 -5.07
CA SER A 187 -21.02 8.03 -5.06
C SER A 187 -20.33 8.28 -6.40
N ARG A 188 -19.79 7.24 -7.05
CA ARG A 188 -19.17 7.37 -8.37
C ARG A 188 -20.19 7.78 -9.42
N ARG A 189 -21.36 7.14 -9.43
CA ARG A 189 -22.46 7.49 -10.34
C ARG A 189 -22.86 8.96 -10.19
N LEU A 190 -23.00 9.45 -8.96
CA LEU A 190 -23.35 10.86 -8.71
C LEU A 190 -22.23 11.83 -9.15
N GLN A 191 -20.98 11.43 -9.02
CA GLN A 191 -19.83 12.21 -9.50
C GLN A 191 -19.79 12.25 -11.03
N ASP A 192 -20.01 11.11 -11.68
CA ASP A 192 -20.06 11.00 -13.14
C ASP A 192 -21.19 11.85 -13.71
N LEU A 193 -22.39 11.78 -13.12
CA LEU A 193 -23.53 12.61 -13.52
C LEU A 193 -23.20 14.11 -13.41
N ARG A 194 -22.52 14.54 -12.35
CA ARG A 194 -22.04 15.93 -12.21
C ARG A 194 -20.96 16.31 -13.22
N GLN A 195 -20.14 15.35 -13.67
CA GLN A 195 -19.15 15.60 -14.71
C GLN A 195 -19.82 15.74 -16.08
N VAL A 196 -20.81 14.89 -16.38
CA VAL A 196 -21.63 14.98 -17.59
C VAL A 196 -22.39 16.31 -17.63
N GLU A 197 -23.00 16.72 -16.52
CA GLU A 197 -23.71 18.00 -16.41
C GLU A 197 -22.80 19.19 -16.75
N ARG A 198 -21.62 19.27 -16.11
CA ARG A 198 -20.62 20.31 -16.41
C ARG A 198 -20.10 20.24 -17.86
N GLY A 199 -19.93 19.05 -18.40
CA GLY A 199 -19.54 18.85 -19.80
C GLY A 199 -20.59 19.40 -20.78
N LEU A 200 -21.87 19.14 -20.50
CA LEU A 200 -22.99 19.65 -21.30
C LEU A 200 -23.09 21.18 -21.22
N GLU A 201 -22.94 21.76 -20.03
CA GLU A 201 -22.93 23.21 -19.84
C GLU A 201 -21.79 23.87 -20.63
N TRP A 202 -20.58 23.32 -20.55
CA TRP A 202 -19.44 23.81 -21.34
C TRP A 202 -19.69 23.74 -22.84
N PHE A 203 -20.29 22.64 -23.32
CA PHE A 203 -20.62 22.47 -24.74
C PHE A 203 -21.64 23.50 -25.22
N GLN A 204 -22.66 23.79 -24.42
CA GLN A 204 -23.65 24.83 -24.73
C GLN A 204 -23.01 26.22 -24.83
N LEU A 205 -22.18 26.58 -23.85
CA LEU A 205 -21.47 27.88 -23.85
C LEU A 205 -20.50 28.01 -25.03
N SER A 206 -19.77 26.93 -25.36
CA SER A 206 -18.84 26.90 -26.49
C SER A 206 -19.56 27.07 -27.83
N ASN A 207 -20.68 26.38 -28.04
CA ASN A 207 -21.47 26.51 -29.26
C ASN A 207 -22.06 27.91 -29.40
N GLU A 208 -22.65 28.48 -28.34
CA GLU A 208 -23.19 29.84 -28.36
C GLU A 208 -22.11 30.87 -28.74
N ASN A 209 -20.91 30.74 -28.16
CA ASN A 209 -19.78 31.61 -28.50
C ASN A 209 -19.33 31.45 -29.95
N ARG A 210 -19.28 30.22 -30.47
CA ARG A 210 -18.97 29.95 -31.88
C ARG A 210 -20.02 30.58 -32.80
N PHE A 211 -21.31 30.40 -32.54
CA PHE A 211 -22.38 31.04 -33.33
C PHE A 211 -22.26 32.57 -33.33
N ARG A 212 -21.98 33.17 -32.17
CA ARG A 212 -21.75 34.62 -32.08
C ARG A 212 -20.53 35.07 -32.88
N GLN A 213 -19.42 34.32 -32.84
CA GLN A 213 -18.24 34.62 -33.66
C GLN A 213 -18.53 34.49 -35.15
N THR A 214 -19.20 33.42 -35.58
CA THR A 214 -19.62 33.22 -36.97
C THR A 214 -20.50 34.37 -37.46
N ASN A 215 -21.50 34.78 -36.67
CA ASN A 215 -22.37 35.90 -37.00
C ASN A 215 -21.61 37.23 -37.09
N LYS A 216 -20.62 37.48 -36.21
CA LYS A 216 -19.75 38.67 -36.31
C LYS A 216 -18.93 38.69 -37.59
N ILE A 217 -18.34 37.55 -37.96
CA ILE A 217 -17.56 37.42 -39.21
C ILE A 217 -18.47 37.66 -40.41
N LEU A 218 -19.67 37.06 -40.43
CA LEU A 218 -20.64 37.26 -41.51
C LEU A 218 -21.02 38.74 -41.66
N ASN A 219 -21.32 39.43 -40.56
CA ASN A 219 -21.65 40.85 -40.58
C ASN A 219 -20.50 41.71 -41.09
N ASN A 220 -19.25 41.42 -40.68
CA ASN A 220 -18.08 42.16 -41.15
C ASN A 220 -17.87 41.96 -42.66
N LEU A 221 -18.05 40.75 -43.17
CA LEU A 221 -17.98 40.48 -44.61
C LEU A 221 -19.06 41.24 -45.38
N LEU A 222 -20.29 41.27 -44.85
CA LEU A 222 -21.42 41.96 -45.47
C LEU A 222 -21.19 43.49 -45.52
N MET A 223 -20.64 44.08 -44.45
CA MET A 223 -20.22 45.49 -44.41
C MET A 223 -19.13 45.82 -45.43
N VAL A 224 -18.11 44.96 -45.57
CA VAL A 224 -17.03 45.17 -46.55
C VAL A 224 -17.56 45.11 -47.98
N THR A 225 -18.46 44.17 -48.28
CA THR A 225 -19.07 44.08 -49.61
C THR A 225 -19.94 45.30 -49.95
N GLN A 226 -20.72 45.81 -48.99
CA GLN A 226 -21.53 47.02 -49.19
C GLN A 226 -20.69 48.28 -49.42
N ASN A 227 -19.54 48.41 -48.74
CA ASN A 227 -18.65 49.56 -48.93
C ASN A 227 -17.78 49.49 -50.20
N SER A 228 -17.76 48.36 -50.91
CA SER A 228 -16.96 48.19 -52.13
C SER A 228 -17.67 48.67 -53.41
N GLU A 229 -18.93 49.10 -53.32
CA GLU A 229 -19.64 49.71 -54.44
C GLU A 229 -19.37 51.24 -54.51
N THR A 230 -18.54 51.64 -55.47
CA THR A 230 -18.24 53.00 -56.01
C THR A 230 -17.03 53.78 -55.44
N PRO A 231 -16.11 54.19 -56.35
CA PRO A 231 -16.18 55.56 -56.88
C PRO A 231 -16.19 55.60 -58.43
N PRO A 232 -16.70 56.68 -59.05
CA PRO A 232 -16.72 56.81 -60.50
C PRO A 232 -15.30 57.03 -61.03
N PHE A 233 -14.87 56.15 -61.93
CA PHE A 233 -13.67 56.36 -62.75
C PHE A 233 -13.82 57.66 -63.56
N ARG A 234 -13.17 58.73 -63.09
CA ARG A 234 -13.10 60.00 -63.81
C ARG A 234 -12.01 59.89 -64.87
N ILE A 235 -12.41 59.47 -66.08
CA ILE A 235 -11.55 59.48 -67.26
C ILE A 235 -11.29 60.95 -67.63
N LYS A 236 -10.07 61.44 -67.38
CA LYS A 236 -9.60 62.71 -67.91
C LYS A 236 -9.28 62.52 -69.40
N LYS A 237 -9.98 63.26 -70.26
CA LYS A 237 -9.54 63.62 -71.61
C LYS A 237 -8.91 65.00 -71.56
#